data_AF-A0A842M5J8-F1
#
_entry.id   AF-A0A842M5J8-F1
#
_cell.length_a   1.000
_cell.length_b   1.000
_cell.length_c   1.000
_cell.angle_alpha   90.00
_cell.angle_beta   90.00
_cell.angle_gamma   90.00
#
_symmetry.space_group_name_H-M   'P 1'
#
loop_
_entity.id
_entity.type
_entity.pdbx_description
1 polymer ?
#
loop_
_entity_poly.entity_id
_entity_poly.type
_entity_poly.pdbx_seq_one_letter_code
_entity_poly.pdbx_strand_id
1 'polypeptide(L)'
;MRKPRELKVKPIKNGTVIDHITSNKALHVLKILGLPDGKSRVTVAINMESLRYGSKDIVKVENRELESSEVDQIALIAPKATINII
;
A
#
# COMPACT_ATOMS: atom_id res chain seq x y z
N MET A 1 9.28 -21.48 18.83
CA MET A 1 8.00 -21.30 18.09
C MET A 1 8.01 -19.94 17.40
N ARG A 2 7.82 -19.86 16.08
CA ARG A 2 7.57 -18.56 15.42
C ARG A 2 6.23 -18.04 15.96
N LYS A 3 6.23 -16.87 16.62
CA LYS A 3 4.96 -16.20 16.96
C LYS A 3 4.11 -16.10 15.69
N PRO A 4 2.79 -16.37 15.74
CA PRO A 4 1.91 -16.06 14.62
C PRO A 4 2.19 -14.62 14.21
N ARG A 5 2.45 -14.37 12.91
CA ARG A 5 2.52 -13.00 12.41
C ARG A 5 1.15 -12.39 12.64
N GLU A 6 1.00 -11.64 13.70
CA GLU A 6 -0.22 -10.94 14.02
C GLU A 6 -0.45 -9.90 12.91
N LEU A 7 -1.38 -10.20 12.01
CA LEU A 7 -1.73 -9.30 10.94
C LEU A 7 -2.49 -8.12 11.57
N LYS A 8 -1.80 -7.00 11.79
CA LYS A 8 -2.41 -5.75 12.31
C LYS A 8 -3.55 -5.26 11.42
N VAL A 9 -3.53 -5.63 10.14
CA VAL A 9 -4.56 -5.30 9.14
C VAL A 9 -4.94 -6.54 8.35
N LYS A 10 -6.24 -6.73 8.18
CA LYS A 10 -6.80 -7.88 7.46
C LYS A 10 -6.29 -7.92 6.00
N PRO A 11 -6.10 -9.13 5.43
CA PRO A 11 -5.93 -9.29 3.99
C PRO A 11 -7.17 -8.80 3.24
N ILE A 12 -6.97 -8.32 2.01
CA ILE A 12 -8.06 -8.04 1.06
C ILE A 12 -8.29 -9.26 0.17
N LYS A 13 -9.47 -9.36 -0.45
CA LYS A 13 -9.83 -10.49 -1.33
C LYS A 13 -9.61 -10.20 -2.82
N ASN A 14 -9.88 -8.97 -3.25
CA ASN A 14 -9.66 -8.51 -4.62
C ASN A 14 -9.18 -7.06 -4.59
N GLY A 15 -8.25 -6.68 -5.47
CA GLY A 15 -7.79 -5.30 -5.64
C GLY A 15 -6.27 -5.16 -5.61
N THR A 16 -5.76 -4.02 -5.14
CA THR A 16 -4.32 -3.73 -5.19
C THR A 16 -3.73 -3.49 -3.81
N VAL A 17 -2.58 -4.11 -3.55
CA VAL A 17 -1.72 -3.85 -2.38
C VAL A 17 -0.42 -3.20 -2.84
N ILE A 18 -0.21 -1.97 -2.41
CA ILE A 18 1.05 -1.23 -2.57
C ILE A 18 1.83 -1.36 -1.26
N ASP A 19 2.80 -2.27 -1.25
CA ASP A 19 3.67 -2.54 -0.10
C ASP A 19 5.04 -1.88 -0.30
N HIS A 20 5.84 -1.81 0.76
CA HIS A 20 7.20 -1.24 0.74
C HIS A 20 7.26 0.23 0.31
N ILE A 21 6.18 0.98 0.55
CA ILE A 21 6.21 2.43 0.42
C ILE A 21 7.18 2.99 1.47
N THR A 22 8.01 3.96 1.09
CA THR A 22 8.88 4.66 2.03
C THR A 22 8.05 5.26 3.16
N SER A 23 8.51 5.13 4.40
CA SER A 23 7.77 5.63 5.56
C SER A 23 7.35 7.09 5.43
N ASN A 24 6.13 7.39 5.89
CA ASN A 24 5.48 8.70 5.81
C ASN A 24 5.17 9.20 4.39
N LYS A 25 5.08 8.29 3.40
CA LYS A 25 4.73 8.63 2.00
C LYS A 25 3.39 8.07 1.55
N ALA A 26 2.72 7.19 2.32
CA ALA A 26 1.43 6.64 1.90
C ALA A 26 0.37 7.69 1.58
N LEU A 27 0.33 8.82 2.31
CA LEU A 27 -0.64 9.88 2.01
C LEU A 27 -0.39 10.57 0.65
N HIS A 28 0.86 10.62 0.19
CA HIS A 28 1.18 11.12 -1.15
C HIS A 28 0.70 10.14 -2.23
N VAL A 29 0.85 8.84 -1.97
CA VAL A 29 0.32 7.78 -2.85
C VAL A 29 -1.20 7.90 -2.97
N LEU A 30 -1.92 8.10 -1.86
CA LEU A 30 -3.38 8.30 -1.91
C LEU A 30 -3.76 9.52 -2.75
N LYS A 31 -3.01 10.62 -2.61
CA LYS A 31 -3.24 11.84 -3.40
C LYS A 31 -3.06 11.60 -4.90
N ILE A 32 -2.03 10.85 -5.30
CA ILE A 32 -1.83 10.44 -6.71
C ILE A 32 -3.04 9.66 -7.22
N LEU A 33 -3.49 8.68 -6.45
CA LEU A 33 -4.57 7.77 -6.83
C LEU A 33 -5.97 8.39 -6.77
N GLY A 34 -6.08 9.66 -6.35
CA GLY A 34 -7.36 10.33 -6.13
C GLY A 34 -8.20 9.70 -5.01
N LEU A 35 -7.55 9.16 -3.97
CA LEU A 35 -8.20 8.47 -2.86
C LEU A 35 -8.12 9.26 -1.53
N PRO A 36 -9.11 9.11 -0.64
CA PRO A 36 -10.35 8.34 -0.79
C PRO A 36 -11.36 9.04 -1.71
N ASP A 37 -12.06 8.26 -2.53
CA ASP A 37 -13.04 8.71 -3.54
C ASP A 37 -14.51 8.51 -3.09
N GLY A 38 -14.72 8.02 -1.86
CA GLY A 38 -16.04 7.68 -1.31
C GLY A 38 -16.65 6.37 -1.83
N LYS A 39 -15.99 5.65 -2.73
CA LYS A 39 -16.48 4.39 -3.34
C LYS A 39 -15.57 3.21 -3.02
N SER A 40 -14.27 3.45 -3.00
CA SER A 40 -13.23 2.48 -2.76
C SER A 40 -12.99 2.29 -1.27
N ARG A 41 -12.92 1.04 -0.83
CA ARG A 41 -12.50 0.72 0.54
C ARG A 41 -10.97 0.69 0.60
N VAL A 42 -10.40 1.62 1.36
CA VAL A 42 -8.96 1.83 1.45
C VAL A 42 -8.47 1.51 2.86
N THR A 43 -7.38 0.76 2.96
CA THR A 43 -6.65 0.54 4.21
C THR A 43 -5.26 1.17 4.10
N VAL A 44 -4.87 1.95 5.09
CA VAL A 44 -3.56 2.61 5.15
C VAL A 44 -2.89 2.20 6.45
N ALA A 45 -1.65 1.72 6.35
CA ALA A 45 -0.80 1.45 7.51
C ALA A 45 0.49 2.26 7.35
N ILE A 46 0.79 3.12 8.32
CA ILE A 46 1.92 4.06 8.28
C ILE A 46 2.92 3.67 9.37
N ASN A 47 4.22 3.75 9.06
CA ASN A 47 5.32 3.42 9.99
C ASN A 47 5.22 2.00 10.57
N MET A 48 4.83 1.04 9.73
CA MET A 48 4.84 -0.38 10.07
C MET A 48 6.27 -0.91 10.11
N GLU A 49 6.57 -1.75 11.10
CA GLU A 49 7.84 -2.46 11.16
C GLU A 49 8.09 -3.27 9.88
N SER A 50 9.30 -3.14 9.35
CA SER A 50 9.76 -3.82 8.13
C SER A 50 11.07 -4.52 8.41
N LEU A 51 11.09 -5.85 8.29
CA LEU A 51 12.33 -6.62 8.43
C LEU A 51 13.40 -6.22 7.40
N ARG A 52 12.97 -5.72 6.23
CA ARG A 52 13.88 -5.36 5.12
C ARG A 52 14.29 -3.89 5.12
N TYR A 53 13.43 -2.99 5.60
CA TYR A 53 13.60 -1.55 5.44
C TYR A 53 13.54 -0.77 6.77
N GLY A 54 13.49 -1.45 7.92
CA GLY A 54 13.28 -0.85 9.24
C GLY A 54 11.81 -0.49 9.45
N SER A 55 11.30 0.44 8.66
CA SER A 55 9.90 0.85 8.64
C SER A 55 9.37 0.98 7.20
N LYS A 56 8.06 0.86 7.02
CA LYS A 56 7.39 1.04 5.74
C LYS A 56 5.96 1.52 5.91
N ASP A 57 5.40 2.08 4.84
CA ASP A 57 3.97 2.25 4.73
C ASP A 57 3.37 1.20 3.77
N ILE A 58 2.07 0.97 3.90
CA ILE A 58 1.28 0.06 3.06
C ILE A 58 -0.04 0.74 2.73
N VAL A 59 -0.44 0.69 1.46
CA VAL A 59 -1.77 1.08 1.00
C VAL A 59 -2.44 -0.14 0.37
N LYS A 60 -3.70 -0.41 0.75
CA LYS A 60 -4.53 -1.42 0.12
C LYS A 60 -5.80 -0.76 -0.41
N VAL A 61 -6.17 -1.07 -1.64
CA VAL A 61 -7.39 -0.60 -2.28
C VAL A 61 -8.20 -1.81 -2.74
N GLU A 62 -9.38 -2.01 -2.16
CA GLU A 62 -10.25 -3.13 -2.51
C GLU A 62 -10.95 -2.89 -3.85
N ASN A 63 -11.09 -3.96 -4.64
CA ASN A 63 -11.82 -4.00 -5.92
C ASN A 63 -11.34 -2.97 -6.97
N ARG A 64 -10.05 -2.61 -6.93
CA ARG A 64 -9.44 -1.69 -7.90
C ARG A 64 -8.05 -2.20 -8.29
N GLU A 65 -7.84 -2.35 -9.58
CA GLU A 65 -6.52 -2.48 -10.19
C GLU A 65 -6.01 -1.08 -10.57
N LEU A 66 -4.69 -0.88 -10.51
CA LEU A 66 -4.07 0.40 -10.85
C LEU A 66 -3.72 0.45 -12.32
N GLU A 67 -3.99 1.58 -12.95
CA GLU A 67 -3.57 1.83 -14.33
C GLU A 67 -2.04 2.02 -14.40
N SER A 68 -1.44 1.67 -15.54
CA SER A 68 0.02 1.79 -15.75
C SER A 68 0.54 3.20 -15.42
N SER A 69 -0.21 4.22 -15.80
CA SER A 69 0.13 5.63 -15.53
C SER A 69 0.15 5.97 -14.03
N GLU A 70 -0.69 5.32 -13.22
CA GLU A 70 -0.70 5.50 -11.77
C GLU A 70 0.50 4.82 -11.13
N VAL A 71 0.86 3.63 -11.62
CA VAL A 71 2.06 2.90 -11.21
C VAL A 71 3.31 3.74 -11.47
N ASP A 72 3.42 4.33 -12.67
CA ASP A 72 4.54 5.20 -13.04
C ASP A 72 4.67 6.41 -12.11
N GLN A 73 3.55 7.06 -11.78
CA GLN A 73 3.55 8.19 -10.85
C GLN A 73 3.94 7.78 -9.43
N ILE A 74 3.47 6.62 -8.95
CA ILE A 74 3.87 6.07 -7.65
C ILE A 74 5.37 5.80 -7.62
N ALA A 75 5.94 5.26 -8.70
CA ALA A 75 7.35 4.92 -8.78
C ALA A 75 8.27 6.15 -8.57
N LEU A 76 7.83 7.35 -8.96
CA LEU A 76 8.57 8.60 -8.72
C LEU A 76 8.72 8.95 -7.22
N ILE A 77 7.75 8.55 -6.39
CA ILE A 77 7.71 8.92 -4.96
C ILE A 77 8.10 7.74 -4.07
N ALA A 78 7.77 6.53 -4.48
CA ALA A 78 8.01 5.29 -3.76
C ALA A 78 8.65 4.25 -4.70
N PRO A 79 9.89 4.47 -5.18
CA PRO A 79 10.54 3.62 -6.19
C PRO A 79 10.82 2.18 -5.72
N LYS A 80 10.78 1.95 -4.40
CA LYS A 80 10.95 0.62 -3.79
C LYS A 80 9.62 -0.07 -3.49
N ALA A 81 8.50 0.56 -3.80
CA ALA A 81 7.19 -0.01 -3.57
C ALA A 81 6.99 -1.25 -4.45
N THR A 82 6.25 -2.21 -3.91
CA THR A 82 5.84 -3.42 -4.62
C THR A 82 4.33 -3.35 -4.80
N ILE A 83 3.88 -3.43 -6.04
CA ILE A 83 2.46 -3.47 -6.37
C ILE A 83 2.07 -4.93 -6.56
N ASN A 84 1.11 -5.39 -5.77
CA ASN A 84 0.55 -6.73 -5.85
C ASN A 84 -0.93 -6.63 -6.21
N ILE A 85 -1.32 -7.24 -7.32
CA ILE A 85 -2.72 -7.43 -7.69
C ILE A 85 -3.19 -8.70 -6.96
N ILE A 86 -4.29 -8.59 -6.22
CA ILE A 86 -4.89 -9.64 -5.41
C ILE A 86 -6.17 -10.11 -6.09
#